data_AF-A0A316NT00-F1
#
_entry.id   AF-A0A316NT00-F1
#
_cell.length_a   1.000
_cell.length_b   1.000
_cell.length_c   1.000
_cell.angle_alpha   90.00
_cell.angle_beta   90.00
_cell.angle_gamma   90.00
#
_symmetry.space_group_name_H-M   'P 1'
#
loop_
_entity.id
_entity.type
_entity.pdbx_description
1 polymer ?
#
loop_
_entity_poly.entity_id
_entity_poly.type
_entity_poly.pdbx_seq_one_letter_code
_entity_poly.pdbx_strand_id
1 'polypeptide(L)'
;MQDIKDTYYYGIRKIVAIYILALITSYLFVCITGELNGDFIGEYITIPQIVLFLLFIISLLPFIYVWNRYKYYKRKLKLCSAINVVNVLGGYALIFLVFNIIIRALGVGVMTGNATQNWVGTLGNNIFIFYLFAGAFLLESRKRINVILISALFLVACVLKASLQEVFYLLLFILLRYYATLKRVLIKYWVLIPVLFVIALNGISFLYELRAELRTKDDISLKEVEPTEILCETLAGRLSCYSDVAFIVENAPTFYIYAQTIPVFFYQAQWLDRFGVHLGNWADNLPERFLYEQNKNSKEDAGTSFMLGMPGMLIVSFMRSPWVFLINLISMLLLIELYFALLLKLSFPGVLEVGLTVLLYPILSGVSLELFFSVIQCAIFWICIRKLNFNAHLSK
;
A
#
# COMPACT_ATOMS: atom_id res chain seq x y z
N MET A 1 33.27 -2.97 -2.65
CA MET A 1 31.91 -2.37 -2.54
C MET A 1 30.98 -3.30 -3.32
N GLN A 2 30.04 -3.98 -2.67
CA GLN A 2 29.18 -4.97 -3.33
C GLN A 2 28.28 -4.28 -4.35
N ASP A 3 28.20 -4.83 -5.57
CA ASP A 3 27.40 -4.25 -6.65
C ASP A 3 25.91 -4.37 -6.29
N ILE A 4 25.20 -3.23 -6.27
CA ILE A 4 23.80 -3.12 -5.83
C ILE A 4 22.85 -3.72 -6.88
N LYS A 5 23.33 -3.82 -8.12
CA LYS A 5 22.56 -4.17 -9.32
C LYS A 5 22.41 -5.68 -9.48
N ASP A 6 21.61 -6.30 -8.62
CA ASP A 6 21.17 -7.68 -8.84
C ASP A 6 19.99 -7.75 -9.83
N THR A 7 19.52 -8.96 -10.12
CA THR A 7 18.42 -9.22 -11.05
C THR A 7 17.14 -8.47 -10.67
N TYR A 8 16.90 -8.26 -9.37
CA TYR A 8 15.67 -7.69 -8.84
C TYR A 8 15.73 -6.16 -8.70
N TYR A 9 16.94 -5.57 -8.59
CA TYR A 9 17.17 -4.13 -8.50
C TYR A 9 16.46 -3.33 -9.60
N TYR A 10 16.51 -3.83 -10.84
CA TYR A 10 15.86 -3.15 -11.95
C TYR A 10 14.33 -3.23 -11.90
N GLY A 11 13.78 -4.34 -11.42
CA GLY A 11 12.34 -4.51 -11.22
C GLY A 11 11.81 -3.55 -10.16
N ILE A 12 12.45 -3.52 -8.98
CA ILE A 12 12.02 -2.64 -7.89
C ILE A 12 12.13 -1.16 -8.24
N ARG A 13 13.14 -0.77 -9.04
CA ARG A 13 13.26 0.60 -9.55
C ARG A 13 12.06 1.01 -10.39
N LYS A 14 11.50 0.08 -11.18
CA LYS A 14 10.30 0.34 -11.99
C LYS A 14 9.04 0.40 -11.13
N ILE A 15 8.94 -0.43 -10.09
CA ILE A 15 7.83 -0.36 -9.13
C ILE A 15 7.79 1.01 -8.46
N VAL A 16 8.92 1.49 -7.92
CA VAL A 16 9.00 2.85 -7.32
C VAL A 16 8.64 3.94 -8.36
N ALA A 17 9.07 3.77 -9.61
CA ALA A 17 8.73 4.70 -10.67
C ALA A 17 7.23 4.74 -10.98
N ILE A 18 6.48 3.64 -10.83
CA ILE A 18 5.00 3.63 -11.02
C ILE A 18 4.33 4.59 -10.02
N TYR A 19 4.69 4.53 -8.73
CA TYR A 19 4.15 5.43 -7.71
C TYR A 19 4.53 6.89 -7.95
N ILE A 20 5.79 7.15 -8.33
CA ILE A 20 6.23 8.52 -8.66
C ILE A 20 5.50 9.04 -9.90
N LEU A 21 5.31 8.21 -10.93
CA LEU A 21 4.58 8.59 -12.13
C LEU A 21 3.11 8.88 -11.82
N ALA A 22 2.44 8.07 -10.99
CA ALA A 22 1.08 8.34 -10.55
C ALA A 22 0.98 9.71 -9.85
N LEU A 23 1.94 10.02 -8.96
CA LEU A 23 2.01 11.32 -8.28
C LEU A 23 2.22 12.49 -9.25
N ILE A 24 3.12 12.33 -10.25
CA ILE A 24 3.31 13.33 -11.32
C ILE A 24 2.03 13.51 -12.13
N THR A 25 1.37 12.41 -12.52
CA THR A 25 0.12 12.46 -13.28
C THR A 25 -0.97 13.19 -12.50
N SER A 26 -1.14 12.90 -11.21
CA SER A 26 -2.12 13.61 -10.37
C SER A 26 -1.80 15.09 -10.21
N TYR A 27 -0.53 15.45 -10.05
CA TYR A 27 -0.12 16.86 -10.01
C TYR A 27 -0.44 17.59 -11.33
N LEU A 28 -0.06 16.99 -12.47
CA LEU A 28 -0.33 17.56 -13.78
C LEU A 28 -1.84 17.66 -14.05
N PHE A 29 -2.62 16.65 -13.65
CA PHE A 29 -4.07 16.68 -13.76
C PHE A 29 -4.64 17.90 -13.04
N VAL A 30 -4.35 18.06 -11.74
CA VAL A 30 -4.83 19.20 -10.94
C VAL A 30 -4.39 20.54 -11.52
N CYS A 31 -3.15 20.66 -12.02
CA CYS A 31 -2.67 21.90 -12.63
C CYS A 31 -3.36 22.25 -13.97
N ILE A 32 -3.83 21.26 -14.72
CA ILE A 32 -4.45 21.45 -16.04
C ILE A 32 -5.96 21.66 -15.89
N THR A 33 -6.63 20.83 -15.10
CA THR A 33 -8.10 20.84 -14.97
C THR A 33 -8.58 21.80 -13.88
N GLY A 34 -7.75 22.07 -12.86
CA GLY A 34 -8.19 22.78 -11.65
C GLY A 34 -9.04 21.92 -10.71
N GLU A 35 -9.15 20.62 -11.00
CA GLU A 35 -9.96 19.66 -10.26
C GLU A 35 -9.07 18.57 -9.64
N LEU A 36 -9.49 18.06 -8.48
CA LEU A 36 -8.87 16.93 -7.83
C LEU A 36 -9.23 15.61 -8.52
N ASN A 37 -8.35 14.61 -8.36
CA ASN A 37 -8.57 13.26 -8.84
C ASN A 37 -8.62 12.23 -7.69
N GLY A 38 -8.88 10.97 -8.02
CA GLY A 38 -8.86 9.85 -7.08
C GLY A 38 -10.17 9.74 -6.32
N ASP A 39 -10.13 9.93 -5.00
CA ASP A 39 -11.33 9.91 -4.16
C ASP A 39 -12.04 11.27 -4.10
N PHE A 40 -11.47 12.34 -4.68
CA PHE A 40 -12.00 13.70 -4.69
C PHE A 40 -12.37 14.18 -6.11
N ILE A 41 -12.77 13.28 -6.99
CA ILE A 41 -13.14 13.63 -8.38
C ILE A 41 -14.26 14.68 -8.37
N GLY A 42 -14.07 15.75 -9.13
CA GLY A 42 -15.01 16.86 -9.25
C GLY A 42 -14.89 17.96 -8.18
N GLU A 43 -13.97 17.83 -7.22
CA GLU A 43 -13.66 18.90 -6.26
C GLU A 43 -12.67 19.91 -6.86
N TYR A 44 -13.07 21.18 -6.90
CA TYR A 44 -12.27 22.27 -7.44
C TYR A 44 -11.25 22.81 -6.43
N ILE A 45 -10.09 23.23 -6.93
CA ILE A 45 -9.04 23.86 -6.13
C ILE A 45 -8.89 25.34 -6.46
N THR A 46 -8.71 26.15 -5.41
CA THR A 46 -8.42 27.58 -5.51
C THR A 46 -7.01 27.93 -5.04
N ILE A 47 -6.28 26.99 -4.43
CA ILE A 47 -4.89 27.18 -4.01
C ILE A 47 -3.99 27.67 -5.16
N PRO A 48 -3.11 28.65 -4.93
CA PRO A 48 -2.15 29.12 -5.93
C PRO A 48 -1.21 28.01 -6.44
N GLN A 49 -0.85 28.06 -7.73
CA GLN A 49 0.05 27.09 -8.37
C GLN A 49 1.39 26.89 -7.64
N ILE A 50 1.93 27.94 -7.03
CA ILE A 50 3.19 27.84 -6.27
C ILE A 50 3.06 26.94 -5.04
N VAL A 51 1.90 26.98 -4.37
CA VAL A 51 1.60 26.11 -3.23
C VAL A 51 1.35 24.69 -3.74
N LEU A 52 0.62 24.51 -4.84
CA LEU A 52 0.43 23.19 -5.47
C LEU A 52 1.76 22.50 -5.82
N PHE A 53 2.73 23.26 -6.32
CA PHE A 53 4.08 22.75 -6.59
C PHE A 53 4.84 22.38 -5.31
N LEU A 54 4.71 23.16 -4.24
CA LEU A 54 5.29 22.81 -2.93
C LEU A 54 4.67 21.52 -2.37
N LEU A 55 3.35 21.36 -2.47
CA LEU A 55 2.68 20.12 -2.06
C LEU A 55 3.17 18.92 -2.87
N PHE A 56 3.42 19.11 -4.17
CA PHE A 56 3.99 18.06 -5.02
C PHE A 56 5.37 17.62 -4.53
N ILE A 57 6.24 18.58 -4.20
CA ILE A 57 7.57 18.28 -3.63
C ILE A 57 7.44 17.53 -2.30
N ILE A 58 6.60 18.01 -1.38
CA ILE A 58 6.42 17.39 -0.06
C ILE A 58 5.89 15.96 -0.23
N SER A 59 4.97 15.72 -1.16
CA SER A 59 4.42 14.39 -1.44
C SER A 59 5.43 13.43 -2.08
N LEU A 60 6.46 13.94 -2.74
CA LEU A 60 7.53 13.14 -3.33
C LEU A 60 8.58 12.69 -2.29
N LEU A 61 8.80 13.48 -1.23
CA LEU A 61 9.87 13.25 -0.24
C LEU A 61 9.83 11.85 0.41
N PRO A 62 8.68 11.31 0.85
CA PRO A 62 8.61 9.98 1.44
C PRO A 62 9.15 8.87 0.53
N PHE A 63 8.80 8.90 -0.76
CA PHE A 63 9.26 7.91 -1.74
C PHE A 63 10.77 8.01 -1.98
N ILE A 64 11.31 9.24 -2.07
CA ILE A 64 12.76 9.47 -2.19
C ILE A 64 13.49 8.96 -0.95
N TYR A 65 12.99 9.26 0.25
CA TYR A 65 13.58 8.82 1.50
C TYR A 65 13.64 7.29 1.58
N VAL A 66 12.53 6.61 1.35
CA VAL A 66 12.45 5.15 1.40
C VAL A 66 13.36 4.49 0.34
N TRP A 67 13.43 5.05 -0.87
CA TRP A 67 14.38 4.59 -1.89
C TRP A 67 15.84 4.71 -1.46
N ASN A 68 16.19 5.81 -0.78
CA ASN A 68 17.52 6.00 -0.23
C ASN A 68 17.84 5.02 0.90
N ARG A 69 16.88 4.75 1.79
CA ARG A 69 17.01 3.72 2.83
C ARG A 69 17.17 2.33 2.22
N TYR A 70 16.36 1.97 1.24
CA TYR A 70 16.52 0.72 0.50
C TYR A 70 17.95 0.55 -0.04
N LYS A 71 18.50 1.54 -0.76
CA LYS A 71 19.88 1.48 -1.28
C LYS A 71 20.91 1.31 -0.17
N TYR A 72 20.73 1.99 0.97
CA TYR A 72 21.61 1.88 2.12
C TYR A 72 21.61 0.46 2.70
N TYR A 73 20.44 -0.11 2.94
CA TYR A 73 20.29 -1.46 3.48
C TYR A 73 20.68 -2.54 2.48
N LYS A 74 20.44 -2.35 1.18
CA LYS A 74 20.86 -3.27 0.11
C LYS A 74 22.37 -3.52 0.11
N ARG A 75 23.17 -2.47 0.34
CA ARG A 75 24.65 -2.57 0.45
C ARG A 75 25.11 -3.37 1.67
N LYS A 76 24.26 -3.52 2.69
CA LYS A 76 24.56 -4.24 3.94
C LYS A 76 24.03 -5.67 3.94
N LEU A 77 23.24 -6.06 2.96
CA LEU A 77 22.62 -7.37 2.91
C LEU A 77 23.69 -8.44 2.73
N LYS A 78 23.81 -9.31 3.72
CA LYS A 78 24.59 -10.54 3.64
C LYS A 78 23.61 -11.69 3.46
N LEU A 79 23.70 -12.37 2.33
CA LEU A 79 22.87 -13.54 2.03
C LEU A 79 23.34 -14.72 2.88
N CYS A 80 22.40 -15.41 3.51
CA CYS A 80 22.68 -16.67 4.21
C CYS A 80 22.46 -17.83 3.23
N SER A 81 23.42 -18.74 3.14
CA SER A 81 23.47 -19.79 2.11
C SER A 81 22.66 -21.05 2.41
N ALA A 82 21.88 -21.12 3.49
CA ALA A 82 21.69 -22.44 4.13
C ALA A 82 20.27 -22.84 4.58
N ILE A 83 19.18 -22.25 4.12
CA ILE A 83 17.85 -22.70 4.57
C ILE A 83 16.95 -23.00 3.39
N ASN A 84 16.21 -24.11 3.49
CA ASN A 84 15.11 -24.51 2.62
C ASN A 84 13.90 -23.57 2.86
N VAL A 85 14.16 -22.25 2.84
CA VAL A 85 13.25 -21.16 3.23
C VAL A 85 11.98 -21.28 2.40
N VAL A 86 12.11 -21.60 1.11
CA VAL A 86 11.01 -21.64 0.13
C VAL A 86 9.87 -22.59 0.52
N ASN A 87 10.15 -23.80 1.00
CA ASN A 87 9.08 -24.76 1.33
C ASN A 87 8.31 -24.33 2.58
N VAL A 88 9.01 -23.76 3.57
CA VAL A 88 8.39 -23.32 4.80
C VAL A 88 7.68 -21.97 4.63
N LEU A 89 8.27 -21.06 3.85
CA LEU A 89 7.59 -19.85 3.40
C LEU A 89 6.31 -20.15 2.64
N GLY A 90 6.34 -21.16 1.77
CA GLY A 90 5.16 -21.61 1.06
C GLY A 90 4.06 -22.08 2.00
N GLY A 91 4.41 -22.88 3.00
CA GLY A 91 3.46 -23.32 4.04
C GLY A 91 2.81 -22.15 4.76
N TYR A 92 3.60 -21.21 5.29
CA TYR A 92 3.06 -20.05 6.02
C TYR A 92 2.29 -19.09 5.11
N ALA A 93 2.80 -18.79 3.90
CA ALA A 93 2.10 -17.95 2.94
C ALA A 93 0.73 -18.51 2.57
N LEU A 94 0.64 -19.83 2.36
CA LEU A 94 -0.61 -20.52 2.05
C LEU A 94 -1.55 -20.55 3.26
N ILE A 95 -1.05 -20.90 4.45
CA ILE A 95 -1.86 -20.92 5.68
C ILE A 95 -2.49 -19.55 5.91
N PHE A 96 -1.69 -18.49 5.84
CA PHE A 96 -2.21 -17.15 6.10
C PHE A 96 -3.15 -16.67 4.99
N LEU A 97 -2.84 -16.91 3.70
CA LEU A 97 -3.76 -16.56 2.59
C LEU A 97 -5.10 -17.29 2.71
N VAL A 98 -5.09 -18.59 3.03
CA VAL A 98 -6.32 -19.36 3.24
C VAL A 98 -7.09 -18.85 4.45
N PHE A 99 -6.40 -18.57 5.55
CA PHE A 99 -7.01 -17.98 6.75
C PHE A 99 -7.68 -16.63 6.44
N ASN A 100 -7.07 -15.81 5.58
CA ASN A 100 -7.66 -14.55 5.14
C ASN A 100 -8.93 -14.73 4.33
N ILE A 101 -8.90 -15.66 3.39
CA ILE A 101 -10.05 -16.01 2.56
C ILE A 101 -11.20 -16.46 3.46
N ILE A 102 -10.93 -17.31 4.45
CA ILE A 102 -11.92 -17.75 5.43
C ILE A 102 -12.48 -16.57 6.21
N ILE A 103 -11.64 -15.70 6.77
CA ILE A 103 -12.11 -14.52 7.53
C ILE A 103 -12.96 -13.60 6.66
N ARG A 104 -12.55 -13.34 5.41
CA ARG A 104 -13.30 -12.49 4.48
C ARG A 104 -14.62 -13.12 4.05
N ALA A 105 -14.65 -14.44 3.87
CA ALA A 105 -15.88 -15.18 3.60
C ALA A 105 -16.88 -15.09 4.77
N LEU A 106 -16.39 -14.91 6.01
CA LEU A 106 -17.22 -14.64 7.18
C LEU A 106 -17.70 -13.17 7.27
N GLY A 107 -17.45 -12.34 6.26
CA GLY A 107 -17.89 -10.95 6.19
C GLY A 107 -16.98 -9.97 6.93
N VAL A 108 -15.87 -10.42 7.50
CA VAL A 108 -14.93 -9.58 8.25
C VAL A 108 -13.95 -8.92 7.28
N GLY A 109 -13.94 -7.59 7.26
CA GLY A 109 -12.99 -6.84 6.43
C GLY A 109 -13.37 -6.65 4.97
N VAL A 110 -14.60 -7.01 4.61
CA VAL A 110 -15.18 -6.70 3.30
C VAL A 110 -15.51 -5.20 3.28
N MET A 111 -15.17 -4.51 2.19
CA MET A 111 -15.38 -3.05 2.13
C MET A 111 -16.85 -2.63 2.12
N THR A 112 -17.78 -3.58 1.96
CA THR A 112 -19.24 -3.40 2.07
C THR A 112 -19.83 -3.90 3.39
N GLY A 113 -19.03 -4.53 4.26
CA GLY A 113 -19.49 -5.17 5.48
C GLY A 113 -19.39 -4.26 6.70
N ASN A 114 -20.20 -4.52 7.73
CA ASN A 114 -20.06 -3.88 9.03
C ASN A 114 -18.67 -4.18 9.60
N ALA A 115 -17.88 -3.13 9.83
CA ALA A 115 -16.54 -3.25 10.39
C ALA A 115 -16.64 -3.87 11.81
N THR A 116 -16.38 -5.17 11.91
CA THR A 116 -16.28 -5.82 13.21
C THR A 116 -15.00 -5.32 13.91
N GLN A 117 -15.18 -4.51 14.96
CA GLN A 117 -14.08 -3.97 15.77
C GLN A 117 -13.47 -5.00 16.74
N ASN A 118 -13.71 -6.30 16.52
CA ASN A 118 -13.14 -7.34 17.37
C ASN A 118 -11.69 -7.64 16.98
N TRP A 119 -10.92 -8.23 17.89
CA TRP A 119 -9.54 -8.68 17.64
C TRP A 119 -9.41 -9.58 16.40
N VAL A 120 -10.45 -10.37 16.07
CA VAL A 120 -10.53 -11.17 14.82
C VAL A 120 -10.59 -10.29 13.57
N GLY A 121 -11.31 -9.16 13.62
CA GLY A 121 -11.34 -8.16 12.55
C GLY A 121 -10.02 -7.43 12.39
N THR A 122 -9.35 -7.11 13.50
CA THR A 122 -7.98 -6.57 13.50
C THR A 122 -6.97 -7.57 12.92
N LEU A 123 -7.11 -8.86 13.23
CA LEU A 123 -6.30 -9.93 12.67
C LEU A 123 -6.51 -10.08 11.16
N GLY A 124 -7.77 -10.09 10.72
CA GLY A 124 -8.18 -10.24 9.32
C GLY A 124 -7.86 -9.06 8.42
N ASN A 125 -7.97 -7.84 8.95
CA ASN A 125 -7.75 -6.61 8.18
C ASN A 125 -6.28 -6.17 8.12
N ASN A 126 -5.54 -6.34 9.23
CA ASN A 126 -4.30 -5.59 9.40
C ASN A 126 -3.09 -6.43 9.84
N ILE A 127 -3.25 -7.42 10.73
CA ILE A 127 -2.10 -8.19 11.27
C ILE A 127 -1.62 -9.25 10.27
N PHE A 128 -2.52 -9.89 9.54
CA PHE A 128 -2.13 -10.83 8.50
C PHE A 128 -2.17 -10.18 7.13
N ILE A 129 -1.28 -9.22 6.91
CA ILE A 129 -0.99 -8.80 5.55
C ILE A 129 0.07 -9.78 5.04
N PHE A 130 -0.36 -10.78 4.27
CA PHE A 130 0.50 -11.88 3.75
C PHE A 130 1.55 -11.40 2.76
N TYR A 131 1.48 -10.15 2.32
CA TYR A 131 2.18 -9.70 1.13
C TYR A 131 3.70 -9.92 1.22
N LEU A 132 4.29 -9.81 2.42
CA LEU A 132 5.71 -10.14 2.60
C LEU A 132 5.98 -11.65 2.42
N PHE A 133 5.19 -12.52 3.04
CA PHE A 133 5.34 -13.99 2.94
C PHE A 133 5.01 -14.50 1.53
N ALA A 134 3.89 -14.04 0.98
CA ALA A 134 3.43 -14.42 -0.34
C ALA A 134 4.33 -13.86 -1.44
N GLY A 135 4.80 -12.61 -1.32
CA GLY A 135 5.76 -12.02 -2.25
C GLY A 135 7.12 -12.73 -2.21
N ALA A 136 7.61 -13.06 -1.02
CA ALA A 136 8.84 -13.85 -0.85
C ALA A 136 8.69 -15.25 -1.45
N PHE A 137 7.57 -15.93 -1.17
CA PHE A 137 7.31 -17.26 -1.73
C PHE A 137 7.12 -17.19 -3.26
N LEU A 138 6.42 -16.18 -3.78
CA LEU A 138 6.27 -15.94 -5.20
C LEU A 138 7.62 -15.72 -5.88
N LEU A 139 8.58 -15.02 -5.31
CA LEU A 139 9.89 -14.86 -5.94
C LEU A 139 10.70 -16.15 -5.94
N GLU A 140 10.73 -16.85 -4.81
CA GLU A 140 11.63 -17.98 -4.59
C GLU A 140 11.08 -19.31 -5.14
N SER A 141 9.77 -19.42 -5.39
CA SER A 141 9.18 -20.69 -5.83
C SER A 141 9.58 -21.07 -7.25
N ARG A 142 10.29 -22.20 -7.39
CA ARG A 142 10.71 -22.77 -8.68
C ARG A 142 9.57 -23.44 -9.46
N LYS A 143 8.56 -23.98 -8.76
CA LYS A 143 7.45 -24.71 -9.38
C LYS A 143 6.38 -23.73 -9.89
N ARG A 144 6.05 -23.81 -11.19
CA ARG A 144 5.02 -22.95 -11.81
C ARG A 144 3.64 -23.10 -11.14
N ILE A 145 3.30 -24.31 -10.71
CA ILE A 145 2.04 -24.61 -10.02
C ILE A 145 1.86 -23.73 -8.77
N ASN A 146 2.92 -23.53 -7.98
CA ASN A 146 2.85 -22.71 -6.77
C ASN A 146 2.55 -21.25 -7.09
N VAL A 147 3.10 -20.73 -8.19
CA VAL A 147 2.85 -19.36 -8.66
C VAL A 147 1.39 -19.20 -9.05
N ILE A 148 0.87 -20.15 -9.83
CA ILE A 148 -0.53 -20.17 -10.27
C ILE A 148 -1.46 -20.24 -9.05
N LEU A 149 -1.16 -21.13 -8.10
CA LEU A 149 -1.94 -21.30 -6.88
C LEU A 149 -2.03 -20.01 -6.06
N ILE A 150 -0.90 -19.36 -5.76
CA ILE A 150 -0.90 -18.10 -4.99
C ILE A 150 -1.64 -17.01 -5.77
N SER A 151 -1.41 -16.92 -7.08
CA SER A 151 -2.09 -15.93 -7.93
C SER A 151 -3.60 -16.11 -7.87
N ALA A 152 -4.08 -17.35 -7.94
CA ALA A 152 -5.50 -17.68 -7.78
C ALA A 152 -6.03 -17.29 -6.39
N LEU A 153 -5.27 -17.55 -5.32
CA LEU A 153 -5.66 -17.14 -3.97
C LEU A 153 -5.76 -15.61 -3.81
N PHE A 154 -4.87 -14.85 -4.46
CA PHE A 154 -4.97 -13.38 -4.50
C PHE A 154 -6.22 -12.90 -5.24
N LEU A 155 -6.59 -13.56 -6.35
CA LEU A 155 -7.81 -13.24 -7.09
C LEU A 155 -9.08 -13.56 -6.28
N VAL A 156 -9.11 -14.70 -5.58
CA VAL A 156 -10.21 -15.03 -4.67
C VAL A 156 -10.30 -14.00 -3.54
N ALA A 157 -9.16 -13.61 -2.96
CA ALA A 157 -9.12 -12.61 -1.90
C ALA A 157 -9.60 -11.22 -2.38
N CYS A 158 -9.29 -10.83 -3.63
CA CYS A 158 -9.79 -9.62 -4.28
C CYS A 158 -11.33 -9.62 -4.36
N VAL A 159 -11.91 -10.70 -4.90
CA VAL A 159 -13.37 -10.84 -5.03
C VAL A 159 -14.06 -10.76 -3.67
N LEU A 160 -13.54 -11.49 -2.67
CA LEU A 160 -14.13 -11.52 -1.34
C LEU A 160 -14.03 -10.18 -0.59
N LYS A 161 -12.97 -9.39 -0.82
CA LYS A 161 -12.83 -8.07 -0.18
C LYS A 161 -13.60 -6.97 -0.91
N ALA A 162 -13.95 -7.20 -2.18
CA ALA A 162 -14.39 -6.16 -3.10
C ALA A 162 -13.37 -5.00 -3.22
N SER A 163 -12.09 -5.33 -3.37
CA SER A 163 -10.99 -4.36 -3.51
C SER A 163 -9.95 -4.82 -4.52
N LEU A 164 -9.40 -3.86 -5.29
CA LEU A 164 -8.35 -4.13 -6.28
C LEU A 164 -6.93 -4.18 -5.70
N GLN A 165 -6.79 -3.96 -4.38
CA GLN A 165 -5.48 -3.90 -3.72
C GLN A 165 -4.69 -5.21 -3.87
N GLU A 166 -5.36 -6.36 -3.74
CA GLU A 166 -4.74 -7.68 -3.89
C GLU A 166 -4.22 -7.90 -5.32
N VAL A 167 -5.03 -7.55 -6.32
CA VAL A 167 -4.62 -7.63 -7.74
C VAL A 167 -3.42 -6.73 -7.98
N PHE A 168 -3.42 -5.52 -7.44
CA PHE A 168 -2.32 -4.58 -7.60
C PHE A 168 -1.01 -5.14 -7.02
N TYR A 169 -1.01 -5.66 -5.78
CA TYR A 169 0.17 -6.30 -5.20
C TYR A 169 0.65 -7.51 -6.01
N LEU A 170 -0.26 -8.34 -6.49
CA LEU A 170 0.07 -9.48 -7.33
C LEU A 170 0.81 -9.04 -8.61
N LEU A 171 0.31 -8.00 -9.28
CA LEU A 171 0.95 -7.43 -10.47
C LEU A 171 2.35 -6.90 -10.17
N LEU A 172 2.55 -6.22 -9.03
CA LEU A 172 3.87 -5.74 -8.61
C LEU A 172 4.84 -6.91 -8.35
N PHE A 173 4.40 -7.98 -7.69
CA PHE A 173 5.25 -9.16 -7.46
C PHE A 173 5.58 -9.93 -8.75
N ILE A 174 4.62 -10.04 -9.68
CA ILE A 174 4.85 -10.62 -11.01
C ILE A 174 5.86 -9.79 -11.80
N LEU A 175 5.72 -8.45 -11.78
CA LEU A 175 6.66 -7.53 -12.39
C LEU A 175 8.07 -7.72 -11.81
N LEU A 176 8.20 -7.81 -10.48
CA LEU A 176 9.48 -8.01 -9.81
C LEU A 176 10.13 -9.35 -10.21
N ARG A 177 9.34 -10.44 -10.21
CA ARG A 177 9.82 -11.79 -10.55
C ARG A 177 10.24 -11.92 -12.00
N TYR A 178 9.43 -11.40 -12.93
CA TYR A 178 9.61 -11.63 -14.36
C TYR A 178 10.17 -10.42 -15.11
N TYR A 179 10.67 -9.41 -14.42
CA TYR A 179 11.16 -8.16 -15.02
C TYR A 179 12.10 -8.37 -16.21
N ALA A 180 13.12 -9.22 -16.07
CA ALA A 180 14.09 -9.46 -17.15
C ALA A 180 13.43 -10.09 -18.39
N THR A 181 12.48 -11.01 -18.18
CA THR A 181 11.70 -11.65 -19.24
C THR A 181 10.75 -10.65 -19.89
N LEU A 182 10.00 -9.89 -19.09
CA LEU A 182 9.07 -8.86 -19.56
C LEU A 182 9.81 -7.80 -20.38
N LYS A 183 10.95 -7.30 -19.90
CA LYS A 183 11.80 -6.36 -20.65
C LYS A 183 12.22 -6.93 -22.00
N ARG A 184 12.66 -8.19 -22.04
CA ARG A 184 13.08 -8.85 -23.30
C ARG A 184 11.91 -8.98 -24.27
N VAL A 185 10.73 -9.36 -23.79
CA VAL A 185 9.50 -9.47 -24.58
C VAL A 185 9.10 -8.09 -25.11
N LEU A 186 9.10 -7.05 -24.28
CA LEU A 186 8.76 -5.68 -24.68
C LEU A 186 9.71 -5.12 -25.75
N ILE A 187 11.02 -5.38 -25.64
CA ILE A 187 11.99 -4.95 -26.65
C ILE A 187 11.81 -5.73 -27.95
N LYS A 188 11.60 -7.05 -27.87
CA LYS A 188 11.43 -7.92 -29.04
C LYS A 188 10.14 -7.58 -29.81
N TYR A 189 9.07 -7.24 -29.10
CA TYR A 189 7.75 -6.99 -29.66
C TYR A 189 7.30 -5.54 -29.43
N TRP A 190 8.21 -4.58 -29.57
CA TRP A 190 7.93 -3.17 -29.27
C TRP A 190 6.78 -2.59 -30.13
N VAL A 191 6.60 -3.10 -31.35
CA VAL A 191 5.50 -2.72 -32.26
C VAL A 191 4.12 -3.09 -31.68
N LEU A 192 4.05 -4.10 -30.79
CA LEU A 192 2.80 -4.50 -30.13
C LEU A 192 2.49 -3.67 -28.87
N ILE A 193 3.38 -2.77 -28.44
CA ILE A 193 3.16 -1.95 -27.24
C ILE A 193 1.88 -1.11 -27.32
N PRO A 194 1.54 -0.44 -28.43
CA PRO A 194 0.28 0.31 -28.53
C PRO A 194 -0.94 -0.59 -28.35
N VAL A 195 -0.92 -1.79 -28.94
CA VAL A 195 -2.01 -2.77 -28.79
C VAL A 195 -2.14 -3.24 -27.34
N LEU A 196 -1.01 -3.59 -26.71
CA LEU A 196 -0.98 -3.97 -25.30
C LEU A 196 -1.44 -2.84 -24.37
N PHE A 197 -1.15 -1.58 -24.72
CA PHE A 197 -1.60 -0.42 -23.97
C PHE A 197 -3.12 -0.27 -24.01
N VAL A 198 -3.74 -0.39 -25.20
CA VAL A 198 -5.21 -0.37 -25.34
C VAL A 198 -5.86 -1.53 -24.57
N ILE A 199 -5.29 -2.74 -24.64
CA ILE A 199 -5.77 -3.88 -23.86
C ILE A 199 -5.67 -3.61 -22.36
N ALA A 200 -4.57 -2.98 -21.91
CA ALA A 200 -4.39 -2.63 -20.51
C ALA A 200 -5.40 -1.59 -20.03
N LEU A 201 -5.70 -0.57 -20.85
CA LEU A 201 -6.72 0.43 -20.55
C LEU A 201 -8.09 -0.21 -20.34
N ASN A 202 -8.55 -1.02 -21.29
CA ASN A 202 -9.83 -1.72 -21.18
C ASN A 202 -9.84 -2.71 -20.00
N GLY A 203 -8.70 -3.35 -19.71
CA GLY A 203 -8.57 -4.22 -18.56
C GLY A 203 -8.69 -3.48 -17.22
N ILE A 204 -8.18 -2.25 -17.13
CA ILE A 204 -8.35 -1.40 -15.94
C ILE A 204 -9.82 -1.02 -15.79
N SER A 205 -10.49 -0.56 -16.85
CA SER A 205 -11.92 -0.24 -16.81
C SER A 205 -12.75 -1.42 -16.33
N PHE A 206 -12.53 -2.61 -16.91
CA PHE A 206 -13.21 -3.85 -16.50
C PHE A 206 -13.00 -4.18 -15.01
N LEU A 207 -11.77 -3.98 -14.49
CA LEU A 207 -11.49 -4.23 -13.07
C LEU A 207 -12.24 -3.26 -12.14
N TYR A 208 -12.40 -1.99 -12.56
CA TYR A 208 -13.16 -1.01 -11.79
C TYR A 208 -14.68 -1.27 -11.87
N GLU A 209 -15.19 -1.70 -13.03
CA GLU A 209 -16.57 -2.17 -13.18
C GLU A 209 -16.84 -3.38 -12.26
N LEU A 210 -16.00 -4.41 -12.33
CA LEU A 210 -16.09 -5.58 -11.45
C LEU A 210 -16.05 -5.18 -9.96
N ARG A 211 -15.17 -4.24 -9.59
CA ARG A 211 -15.10 -3.72 -8.22
C ARG A 211 -16.40 -3.02 -7.81
N ALA A 212 -17.02 -2.25 -8.70
CA ALA A 212 -18.28 -1.56 -8.43
C ALA A 212 -19.42 -2.57 -8.25
N GLU A 213 -19.57 -3.55 -9.15
CA GLU A 213 -20.55 -4.64 -9.04
C GLU A 213 -20.42 -5.43 -7.73
N LEU A 214 -19.18 -5.65 -7.26
CA LEU A 214 -18.94 -6.32 -5.98
C LEU A 214 -19.30 -5.46 -4.76
N ARG A 215 -19.48 -4.15 -4.93
CA ARG A 215 -19.74 -3.19 -3.85
C ARG A 215 -21.19 -2.74 -3.75
N THR A 216 -21.80 -2.41 -4.88
CA THR A 216 -23.19 -1.98 -4.99
C THR A 216 -24.02 -3.16 -5.49
N LYS A 217 -25.01 -3.59 -4.70
CA LYS A 217 -26.00 -4.60 -5.12
C LYS A 217 -27.06 -4.04 -6.08
N ASP A 218 -27.07 -2.72 -6.29
CA ASP A 218 -27.98 -2.03 -7.21
C ASP A 218 -27.22 -1.43 -8.39
N ASP A 219 -27.84 -1.55 -9.57
CA ASP A 219 -27.39 -1.13 -10.90
C ASP A 219 -26.86 0.32 -10.91
N ILE A 220 -25.55 0.49 -10.80
CA ILE A 220 -24.87 1.67 -11.34
C ILE A 220 -24.07 1.20 -12.54
N SER A 221 -24.67 1.36 -13.71
CA SER A 221 -24.00 1.15 -14.97
C SER A 221 -22.89 2.20 -15.12
N LEU A 222 -21.63 1.84 -14.83
CA LEU A 222 -20.41 2.59 -15.20
C LEU A 222 -20.17 2.63 -16.73
N LYS A 223 -21.22 2.46 -17.54
CA LYS A 223 -21.16 2.19 -18.98
C LYS A 223 -20.71 3.38 -19.86
N GLU A 224 -20.36 4.53 -19.28
CA GLU A 224 -20.11 5.76 -20.05
C GLU A 224 -18.87 6.55 -19.60
N VAL A 225 -17.89 5.94 -18.92
CA VAL A 225 -16.62 6.62 -18.58
C VAL A 225 -15.52 6.17 -19.53
N GLU A 226 -14.78 7.11 -20.14
CA GLU A 226 -13.70 6.73 -21.04
C GLU A 226 -12.56 6.01 -20.27
N PRO A 227 -11.92 4.97 -20.84
CA PRO A 227 -10.82 4.27 -20.17
C PRO A 227 -9.64 5.17 -19.77
N THR A 228 -9.44 6.27 -20.50
CA THR A 228 -8.44 7.31 -20.23
C THR A 228 -8.78 8.15 -19.01
N GLU A 229 -10.06 8.46 -18.79
CA GLU A 229 -10.54 9.15 -17.59
C GLU A 229 -10.34 8.26 -16.36
N ILE A 230 -10.69 6.96 -16.45
CA ILE A 230 -10.45 6.01 -15.35
C ILE A 230 -8.95 5.93 -14.98
N LEU A 231 -8.05 6.00 -15.97
CA LEU A 231 -6.61 5.97 -15.73
C LEU A 231 -6.11 7.24 -15.01
N CYS A 232 -6.46 8.43 -15.50
CA CYS A 232 -5.95 9.71 -14.99
C CYS A 232 -6.71 10.21 -13.76
N GLU A 233 -8.03 10.02 -13.72
CA GLU A 233 -8.89 10.46 -12.64
C GLU A 233 -8.87 9.44 -11.51
N THR A 234 -9.24 8.19 -11.79
CA THR A 234 -9.44 7.21 -10.70
C THR A 234 -8.15 6.51 -10.28
N LEU A 235 -7.40 5.93 -11.22
CA LEU A 235 -6.25 5.08 -10.90
C LEU A 235 -5.04 5.89 -10.44
N ALA A 236 -4.64 6.92 -11.20
CA ALA A 236 -3.50 7.77 -10.83
C ALA A 236 -3.77 8.50 -9.51
N GLY A 237 -5.00 9.00 -9.32
CA GLY A 237 -5.43 9.61 -8.06
C GLY A 237 -5.28 8.66 -6.88
N ARG A 238 -5.83 7.44 -6.96
CA ARG A 238 -5.75 6.43 -5.88
C ARG A 238 -4.36 5.79 -5.71
N LEU A 239 -3.47 5.92 -6.69
CA LEU A 239 -2.05 5.54 -6.61
C LEU A 239 -1.14 6.74 -6.31
N SER A 240 -1.73 7.86 -5.93
CA SER A 240 -1.04 9.04 -5.42
C SER A 240 -1.65 9.45 -4.08
N CYS A 241 -0.90 10.20 -3.27
CA CYS A 241 -1.47 10.92 -2.13
C CYS A 241 -1.59 12.43 -2.40
N TYR A 242 -1.42 12.85 -3.67
CA TYR A 242 -1.32 14.27 -4.00
C TYR A 242 -2.64 14.98 -3.79
N SER A 243 -3.72 14.42 -4.31
CA SER A 243 -5.06 15.00 -4.22
C SER A 243 -5.57 15.05 -2.79
N ASP A 244 -5.28 14.04 -1.98
CA ASP A 244 -5.60 14.05 -0.54
C ASP A 244 -4.92 15.20 0.18
N VAL A 245 -3.62 15.40 -0.08
CA VAL A 245 -2.82 16.47 0.52
C VAL A 245 -3.30 17.85 0.07
N ALA A 246 -3.62 18.00 -1.21
CA ALA A 246 -4.14 19.25 -1.76
C ALA A 246 -5.53 19.57 -1.18
N PHE A 247 -6.41 18.58 -1.03
CA PHE A 247 -7.72 18.75 -0.39
C PHE A 247 -7.61 19.22 1.08
N ILE A 248 -6.69 18.65 1.85
CA ILE A 248 -6.44 19.06 3.25
C ILE A 248 -6.02 20.53 3.33
N VAL A 249 -5.18 20.98 2.40
CA VAL A 249 -4.67 22.35 2.38
C VAL A 249 -5.72 23.33 1.86
N GLU A 250 -6.56 22.91 0.90
CA GLU A 250 -7.67 23.73 0.38
C GLU A 250 -8.65 24.02 1.51
N ASN A 251 -8.95 22.98 2.29
CA ASN A 251 -9.85 23.03 3.44
C ASN A 251 -9.13 23.25 4.78
N ALA A 252 -7.98 23.94 4.77
CA ALA A 252 -7.13 24.11 5.95
C ALA A 252 -7.85 24.65 7.21
N PRO A 253 -8.79 25.62 7.14
CA PRO A 253 -9.50 26.09 8.34
C PRO A 253 -10.30 24.98 9.03
N THR A 254 -11.00 24.16 8.23
CA THR A 254 -11.80 23.02 8.71
C THR A 254 -10.91 21.95 9.32
N PHE A 255 -9.82 21.60 8.63
CA PHE A 255 -8.83 20.65 9.14
C PHE A 255 -8.11 21.16 10.39
N TYR A 256 -7.89 22.48 10.51
CA TYR A 256 -7.26 23.06 11.70
C TYR A 256 -8.16 22.93 12.93
N ILE A 257 -9.47 23.22 12.81
CA ILE A 257 -10.44 23.07 13.90
C ILE A 257 -10.51 21.60 14.34
N TYR A 258 -10.63 20.69 13.37
CA TYR A 258 -10.60 19.25 13.62
C TYR A 258 -9.28 18.82 14.29
N ALA A 259 -8.15 19.31 13.80
CA ALA A 259 -6.85 19.02 14.37
C ALA A 259 -6.72 19.51 15.81
N GLN A 260 -7.61 20.36 16.35
CA GLN A 260 -7.58 20.68 17.78
C GLN A 260 -8.26 19.63 18.69
N THR A 261 -9.10 18.77 18.12
CA THR A 261 -9.82 17.72 18.85
C THR A 261 -9.02 16.42 18.97
N ILE A 262 -8.07 16.20 18.05
CA ILE A 262 -7.18 15.02 18.10
C ILE A 262 -6.18 15.13 19.26
N PRO A 263 -5.81 13.99 19.87
CA PRO A 263 -4.81 14.01 20.93
C PRO A 263 -3.39 14.09 20.41
N VAL A 264 -2.47 14.35 21.33
CA VAL A 264 -1.04 14.44 21.04
C VAL A 264 -0.48 13.13 20.45
N PHE A 265 -0.92 11.97 20.96
CA PHE A 265 -0.39 10.66 20.57
C PHE A 265 -1.34 9.87 19.66
N PHE A 266 -2.20 10.54 18.89
CA PHE A 266 -3.24 9.86 18.08
C PHE A 266 -2.64 8.82 17.12
N TYR A 267 -1.46 9.09 16.58
CA TYR A 267 -0.79 8.21 15.62
C TYR A 267 -0.31 6.92 16.30
N GLN A 268 0.35 7.02 17.46
CA GLN A 268 0.88 5.87 18.20
C GLN A 268 -0.21 5.10 18.95
N ALA A 269 -1.22 5.82 19.46
CA ALA A 269 -2.33 5.23 20.20
C ALA A 269 -3.08 4.20 19.37
N GLN A 270 -3.20 4.41 18.05
CA GLN A 270 -3.79 3.44 17.13
C GLN A 270 -3.11 2.06 17.20
N TRP A 271 -1.79 2.01 17.41
CA TRP A 271 -1.08 0.73 17.49
C TRP A 271 -1.52 -0.10 18.70
N LEU A 272 -1.73 0.57 19.84
CA LEU A 272 -2.10 -0.02 21.11
C LEU A 272 -3.59 -0.39 21.15
N ASP A 273 -4.42 0.44 20.52
CA ASP A 273 -5.86 0.23 20.37
C ASP A 273 -6.16 -1.15 19.76
N ARG A 274 -5.36 -1.56 18.77
CA ARG A 274 -5.45 -2.87 18.13
C ARG A 274 -5.10 -4.06 19.01
N PHE A 275 -4.42 -3.83 20.14
CA PHE A 275 -4.15 -4.84 21.17
C PHE A 275 -5.10 -4.73 22.37
N GLY A 276 -6.20 -3.96 22.25
CA GLY A 276 -7.19 -3.78 23.32
C GLY A 276 -6.78 -2.79 24.39
N VAL A 277 -5.73 -1.99 24.14
CA VAL A 277 -5.28 -0.93 25.05
C VAL A 277 -5.80 0.41 24.52
N HIS A 278 -6.99 0.79 24.99
CA HIS A 278 -7.68 2.02 24.58
C HIS A 278 -7.22 3.20 25.43
N LEU A 279 -6.27 3.98 24.93
CA LEU A 279 -5.76 5.16 25.65
C LEU A 279 -6.65 6.41 25.49
N GLY A 280 -7.98 6.29 25.52
CA GLY A 280 -8.94 7.40 25.29
C GLY A 280 -9.91 7.14 24.12
N ASN A 281 -10.92 8.02 23.94
CA ASN A 281 -11.89 7.93 22.84
C ASN A 281 -11.27 8.41 21.51
N TRP A 282 -10.48 7.54 20.87
CA TRP A 282 -9.79 7.84 19.61
C TRP A 282 -10.48 7.29 18.36
N ALA A 283 -11.36 6.28 18.51
CA ALA A 283 -12.01 5.61 17.39
C ALA A 283 -12.90 6.55 16.54
N ASP A 284 -13.35 7.66 17.13
CA ASP A 284 -14.16 8.68 16.46
C ASP A 284 -13.34 9.86 15.92
N ASN A 285 -12.08 10.01 16.32
CA ASN A 285 -11.23 11.16 15.98
C ASN A 285 -10.05 10.75 15.07
N LEU A 286 -10.31 9.89 14.08
CA LEU A 286 -9.31 9.49 13.08
C LEU A 286 -9.30 10.46 11.89
N PRO A 287 -8.15 11.03 11.50
CA PRO A 287 -8.05 11.95 10.37
C PRO A 287 -8.62 11.37 9.07
N GLU A 288 -8.45 10.06 8.86
CA GLU A 288 -8.98 9.30 7.73
C GLU A 288 -10.52 9.31 7.72
N ARG A 289 -11.13 9.16 8.90
CA ARG A 289 -12.58 9.18 9.07
C ARG A 289 -13.14 10.60 8.91
N PHE A 290 -12.42 11.60 9.36
CA PHE A 290 -12.81 12.99 9.15
C PHE A 290 -12.77 13.38 7.68
N LEU A 291 -11.72 12.96 6.95
CA LEU A 291 -11.63 13.14 5.50
C LEU A 291 -12.80 12.46 4.77
N TYR A 292 -13.18 11.25 5.22
CA TYR A 292 -14.37 10.54 4.76
C TYR A 292 -15.67 11.33 4.98
N GLU A 293 -15.85 11.90 6.18
CA GLU A 293 -17.07 12.65 6.53
C GLU A 293 -17.18 14.00 5.80
N GLN A 294 -16.06 14.65 5.48
CA GLN A 294 -16.05 15.87 4.67
C GLN A 294 -16.42 15.59 3.20
N ASN A 295 -15.96 14.46 2.67
CA ASN A 295 -16.26 14.08 1.29
C ASN A 295 -17.65 13.45 1.11
N LYS A 296 -18.36 13.09 2.18
CA LYS A 296 -19.71 12.49 2.11
C LYS A 296 -20.79 13.35 1.42
N ASN A 297 -20.50 14.63 1.17
CA ASN A 297 -21.35 15.50 0.36
C ASN A 297 -21.15 15.29 -1.16
N SER A 298 -20.10 14.58 -1.58
CA SER A 298 -19.91 14.06 -2.93
C SER A 298 -20.50 12.64 -3.03
N LYS A 299 -21.07 12.30 -4.18
CA LYS A 299 -22.07 11.22 -4.36
C LYS A 299 -21.54 9.77 -4.26
N GLU A 300 -20.37 9.50 -3.68
CA GLU A 300 -19.85 8.12 -3.55
C GLU A 300 -20.02 7.56 -2.12
N ASP A 301 -21.04 6.71 -1.98
CA ASP A 301 -21.39 5.97 -0.77
C ASP A 301 -20.26 5.08 -0.20
N ALA A 302 -20.14 5.08 1.13
CA ALA A 302 -19.87 3.95 2.05
C ALA A 302 -18.65 3.02 1.86
N GLY A 303 -17.79 3.19 0.86
CA GLY A 303 -16.75 2.19 0.53
C GLY A 303 -15.35 2.74 0.23
N THR A 304 -15.10 4.02 0.44
CA THR A 304 -13.83 4.71 0.17
C THR A 304 -12.90 4.63 1.39
N SER A 305 -11.72 4.03 1.19
CA SER A 305 -10.65 4.05 2.19
C SER A 305 -9.90 5.36 2.05
N PHE A 306 -10.31 6.38 2.79
CA PHE A 306 -9.66 7.68 2.73
C PHE A 306 -8.24 7.60 3.28
N MET A 307 -7.30 8.02 2.45
CA MET A 307 -5.88 8.08 2.73
C MET A 307 -5.48 9.55 2.81
N LEU A 308 -4.60 9.90 3.74
CA LEU A 308 -4.04 11.27 3.80
C LEU A 308 -2.65 11.32 3.16
N GLY A 309 -2.03 10.16 2.96
CA GLY A 309 -0.60 10.03 2.79
C GLY A 309 0.19 10.43 4.03
N MET A 310 1.43 9.95 4.13
CA MET A 310 2.33 10.43 5.19
C MET A 310 2.49 11.97 5.19
N PRO A 311 2.56 12.65 4.03
CA PRO A 311 2.55 14.12 3.98
C PRO A 311 1.30 14.75 4.62
N GLY A 312 0.09 14.31 4.24
CA GLY A 312 -1.15 14.86 4.76
C GLY A 312 -1.28 14.60 6.25
N MET A 313 -0.84 13.42 6.70
CA MET A 313 -0.80 13.12 8.13
C MET A 313 0.15 14.07 8.90
N LEU A 314 1.31 14.37 8.34
CA LEU A 314 2.22 15.33 8.95
C LEU A 314 1.65 16.76 8.94
N ILE A 315 0.94 17.17 7.88
CA ILE A 315 0.27 18.48 7.82
C ILE A 315 -0.79 18.61 8.92
N VAL A 316 -1.68 17.63 9.07
CA VAL A 316 -2.69 17.61 10.15
C VAL A 316 -2.01 17.59 11.53
N SER A 317 -0.92 16.84 11.67
CA SER A 317 -0.12 16.82 12.91
C SER A 317 0.46 18.19 13.23
N PHE A 318 0.91 18.94 12.22
CA PHE A 318 1.45 20.30 12.39
C PHE A 318 0.35 21.30 12.75
N MET A 319 -0.84 21.17 12.13
CA MET A 319 -2.03 21.97 12.48
C MET A 319 -2.43 21.78 13.96
N ARG A 320 -2.28 20.56 14.51
CA ARG A 320 -2.45 20.32 15.95
C ARG A 320 -1.39 21.07 16.76
N SER A 321 -0.12 20.75 16.53
CA SER A 321 1.02 21.50 17.07
C SER A 321 2.36 21.07 16.44
N PRO A 322 3.39 21.93 16.43
CA PRO A 322 4.72 21.54 15.96
C PRO A 322 5.31 20.34 16.71
N TRP A 323 4.96 20.15 17.99
CA TRP A 323 5.40 19.01 18.78
C TRP A 323 4.79 17.69 18.29
N VAL A 324 3.49 17.69 17.96
CA VAL A 324 2.81 16.49 17.43
C VAL A 324 3.36 16.11 16.07
N PHE A 325 3.64 17.10 15.21
CA PHE A 325 4.38 16.88 13.96
C PHE A 325 5.71 16.14 14.19
N LEU A 326 6.54 16.62 15.12
CA LEU A 326 7.84 16.00 15.41
C LEU A 326 7.71 14.58 15.95
N ILE A 327 6.79 14.35 16.89
CA ILE A 327 6.53 13.03 17.48
C ILE A 327 6.14 12.03 16.37
N ASN A 328 5.22 12.41 15.50
CA ASN A 328 4.74 11.55 14.42
C ASN A 328 5.82 11.33 13.34
N LEU A 329 6.57 12.36 12.97
CA LEU A 329 7.69 12.25 12.04
C LEU A 329 8.75 11.27 12.57
N ILE A 330 9.19 11.44 13.82
CA ILE A 330 10.18 10.54 14.45
C ILE A 330 9.64 9.11 14.50
N SER A 331 8.35 8.94 14.84
CA SER A 331 7.71 7.63 14.90
C SER A 331 7.69 6.92 13.54
N MET A 332 7.30 7.64 12.47
CA MET A 332 7.31 7.11 11.10
C MET A 332 8.73 6.71 10.67
N LEU A 333 9.71 7.59 10.90
CA LEU A 333 11.11 7.32 10.55
C LEU A 333 11.64 6.10 11.31
N LEU A 334 11.39 6.00 12.62
CA LEU A 334 11.83 4.88 13.45
C LEU A 334 11.22 3.56 12.97
N LEU A 335 9.92 3.54 12.64
CA LEU A 335 9.27 2.34 12.09
C LEU A 335 9.88 1.92 10.75
N ILE A 336 10.19 2.87 9.85
CA ILE A 336 10.86 2.57 8.57
C ILE A 336 12.27 1.99 8.80
N GLU A 337 13.05 2.57 9.73
CA GLU A 337 14.38 2.05 10.06
C GLU A 337 14.32 0.64 10.68
N LEU A 338 13.37 0.42 11.60
CA LEU A 338 13.12 -0.88 12.21
C LEU A 338 12.68 -1.91 11.17
N TYR A 339 11.80 -1.53 10.24
CA TYR A 339 11.35 -2.36 9.13
C TYR A 339 12.52 -2.88 8.31
N PHE A 340 13.38 -1.99 7.80
CA PHE A 340 14.55 -2.40 7.03
C PHE A 340 15.58 -3.18 7.86
N ALA A 341 15.76 -2.84 9.14
CA ALA A 341 16.64 -3.59 10.03
C ALA A 341 16.15 -5.03 10.26
N LEU A 342 14.84 -5.25 10.34
CA LEU A 342 14.25 -6.59 10.43
C LEU A 342 14.36 -7.36 9.11
N LEU A 343 14.12 -6.71 7.95
CA LEU A 343 14.31 -7.34 6.65
C LEU A 343 15.74 -7.86 6.43
N LEU A 344 16.75 -7.12 6.89
CA LEU A 344 18.13 -7.58 6.83
C LEU A 344 18.37 -8.91 7.56
N LYS A 345 17.62 -9.18 8.64
CA LYS A 345 17.76 -10.41 9.42
C LYS A 345 17.13 -11.63 8.74
N LEU A 346 16.27 -11.42 7.74
CA LEU A 346 15.63 -12.51 6.98
C LEU A 346 16.59 -13.09 5.93
N SER A 347 17.53 -12.30 5.42
CA SER A 347 18.70 -12.72 4.64
C SER A 347 18.47 -13.61 3.39
N PHE A 348 17.28 -13.61 2.77
CA PHE A 348 17.01 -14.34 1.52
C PHE A 348 17.11 -13.43 0.27
N PRO A 349 17.36 -14.00 -0.93
CA PRO A 349 17.47 -13.20 -2.16
C PRO A 349 16.18 -12.43 -2.46
N GLY A 350 16.26 -11.16 -2.83
CA GLY A 350 15.07 -10.36 -3.16
C GLY A 350 14.26 -9.84 -1.95
N VAL A 351 14.66 -10.14 -0.70
CA VAL A 351 13.88 -9.76 0.49
C VAL A 351 13.64 -8.25 0.63
N LEU A 352 14.67 -7.45 0.31
CA LEU A 352 14.57 -5.99 0.38
C LEU A 352 13.68 -5.44 -0.74
N GLU A 353 13.62 -6.11 -1.88
CA GLU A 353 12.76 -5.73 -3.00
C GLU A 353 11.30 -6.07 -2.72
N VAL A 354 10.99 -7.24 -2.16
CA VAL A 354 9.65 -7.56 -1.66
C VAL A 354 9.26 -6.58 -0.57
N GLY A 355 10.13 -6.39 0.41
CA GLY A 355 9.87 -5.51 1.54
C GLY A 355 9.61 -4.08 1.09
N LEU A 356 10.41 -3.54 0.16
CA LEU A 356 10.15 -2.23 -0.41
C LEU A 356 8.81 -2.19 -1.15
N THR A 357 8.46 -3.23 -1.93
CA THR A 357 7.16 -3.32 -2.62
C THR A 357 5.99 -3.24 -1.64
N VAL A 358 6.09 -3.94 -0.49
CA VAL A 358 5.07 -3.91 0.57
C VAL A 358 5.04 -2.57 1.29
N LEU A 359 6.19 -1.94 1.52
CA LEU A 359 6.29 -0.67 2.24
C LEU A 359 5.73 0.52 1.45
N LEU A 360 5.77 0.50 0.11
CA LEU A 360 5.33 1.66 -0.71
C LEU A 360 3.87 2.06 -0.48
N TYR A 361 2.98 1.11 -0.18
CA TYR A 361 1.57 1.40 0.04
C TYR A 361 1.32 2.08 1.41
N PRO A 362 1.83 1.61 2.56
CA PRO A 362 1.76 2.37 3.82
C PRO A 362 2.33 3.80 3.74
N ILE A 363 3.36 4.00 2.90
CA ILE A 363 3.97 5.30 2.65
C ILE A 363 3.01 6.22 1.87
N LEU A 364 2.33 5.65 0.88
CA LEU A 364 1.30 6.32 0.09
C LEU A 364 0.05 6.60 0.93
N SER A 365 -0.38 5.68 1.79
CA SER A 365 -1.63 5.82 2.54
C SER A 365 -1.52 6.77 3.72
N GLY A 366 -0.36 6.78 4.39
CA GLY A 366 -0.15 7.51 5.65
C GLY A 366 -0.81 6.89 6.86
N VAL A 367 -1.49 5.75 6.70
CA VAL A 367 -2.26 5.11 7.76
C VAL A 367 -1.29 4.48 8.76
N SER A 368 -1.39 4.93 10.01
CA SER A 368 -0.48 4.55 11.09
C SER A 368 -0.36 3.03 11.28
N LEU A 369 -1.51 2.34 11.22
CA LEU A 369 -1.60 0.90 11.37
C LEU A 369 -0.90 0.14 10.26
N GLU A 370 -1.02 0.57 9.01
CA GLU A 370 -0.43 -0.15 7.88
C GLU A 370 1.10 -0.17 7.96
N LEU A 371 1.70 0.94 8.38
CA LEU A 371 3.15 1.03 8.59
C LEU A 371 3.59 0.17 9.77
N PHE A 372 2.88 0.25 10.88
CA PHE A 372 3.17 -0.54 12.09
C PHE A 372 3.03 -2.05 11.84
N PHE A 373 1.98 -2.49 11.16
CA PHE A 373 1.80 -3.91 10.84
C PHE A 373 2.80 -4.43 9.82
N SER A 374 3.34 -3.59 8.94
CA SER A 374 4.46 -3.96 8.08
C SER A 374 5.69 -4.36 8.91
N VAL A 375 5.97 -3.65 10.01
CA VAL A 375 7.02 -4.01 10.97
C VAL A 375 6.70 -5.32 11.69
N ILE A 376 5.46 -5.48 12.18
CA ILE A 376 5.02 -6.72 12.85
C ILE A 376 5.17 -7.93 11.93
N GLN A 377 4.79 -7.83 10.66
CA GLN A 377 4.98 -8.92 9.70
C GLN A 377 6.43 -9.35 9.61
N CYS A 378 7.36 -8.39 9.54
CA CYS A 378 8.79 -8.70 9.51
C CYS A 378 9.24 -9.40 10.81
N ALA A 379 8.73 -8.96 11.96
CA ALA A 379 9.03 -9.59 13.25
C ALA A 379 8.50 -11.03 13.33
N ILE A 380 7.24 -11.27 12.91
CA ILE A 380 6.65 -12.61 12.85
C ILE A 380 7.45 -13.50 11.90
N PHE A 381 7.77 -13.00 10.70
CA PHE A 381 8.58 -13.71 9.72
C PHE A 381 9.93 -14.11 10.31
N TRP A 382 10.60 -13.18 10.98
CA TRP A 382 11.88 -13.43 11.63
C TRP A 382 11.77 -14.51 12.73
N ILE A 383 10.71 -14.48 13.55
CA ILE A 383 10.43 -15.51 14.55
C ILE A 383 10.21 -16.88 13.89
N CYS A 384 9.43 -16.93 12.80
CA CYS A 384 9.20 -18.16 12.03
C CYS A 384 10.52 -18.73 11.50
N ILE A 385 11.39 -17.93 10.89
CA ILE A 385 12.72 -18.38 10.42
C ILE A 385 13.56 -18.90 11.59
N ARG A 386 13.61 -18.18 12.72
CA ARG A 386 14.42 -18.59 13.88
C ARG A 386 14.01 -19.93 14.46
N LYS A 387 12.70 -20.17 14.61
CA LYS A 387 12.20 -21.47 15.10
C LYS A 387 12.61 -22.62 14.19
N LEU A 388 12.63 -22.39 12.87
CA LEU A 388 13.04 -23.41 11.91
C LEU A 388 14.55 -23.72 11.99
N ASN A 389 15.38 -22.69 12.15
CA ASN A 389 16.82 -22.88 12.32
C ASN A 389 17.16 -23.65 13.60
N PHE A 390 16.42 -23.40 14.68
CA PHE A 390 16.56 -24.12 15.95
C PHE A 390 16.19 -25.61 15.79
N ASN A 391 15.07 -25.91 15.12
CA ASN A 391 14.64 -27.29 14.90
C ASN A 391 15.58 -28.07 13.96
N ALA A 392 16.15 -27.41 12.94
CA ALA A 392 17.13 -28.03 12.04
C ALA A 392 18.47 -28.36 12.72
N HIS A 393 18.82 -27.65 13.80
CA HIS A 393 19.97 -27.94 14.64
C HIS A 393 19.74 -29.09 15.63
N LEU A 394 18.48 -29.36 16.02
CA LEU A 394 18.10 -30.48 16.89
C LEU A 394 17.89 -31.80 16.12
N SER A 395 17.70 -31.73 14.80
CA SER A 395 17.56 -32.89 13.91
C SER A 395 18.88 -33.37 13.30
N LYS A 396 20.01 -32.82 13.75
CA LYS A 396 21.37 -33.30 13.48
C LYS A 396 21.96 -33.81 14.78
#